data_AF-A0A955XMG5-F1
#
_entry.id   AF-A0A955XMG5-F1
#
_cell.length_a   1.000
_cell.length_b   1.000
_cell.length_c   1.000
_cell.angle_alpha   90.00
_cell.angle_beta   90.00
_cell.angle_gamma   90.00
#
_symmetry.space_group_name_H-M   'P 1'
#
loop_
_entity.id
_entity.type
_entity.pdbx_description
1 polymer ?
#
loop_
_entity_poly.entity_id
_entity_poly.type
_entity_poly.pdbx_seq_one_letter_code
_entity_poly.pdbx_strand_id
1 'polypeptide(L)'
;MADGDDSLIPTEYPALLADLKERIHAARMRATLAANAELTLLYWDIGQAISKREQAQGWGAKVIKRLSVDLRLAFPDMKGLSPRNLLYMR
;
A
#
# COMPACT_ATOMS: atom_id res chain seq x y z
N MET A 1 33.04 -23.06 -13.10
CA MET A 1 34.39 -22.58 -12.74
C MET A 1 34.27 -21.08 -12.60
N ALA A 2 33.91 -20.62 -11.41
CA ALA A 2 33.69 -19.22 -11.09
C ALA A 2 34.81 -18.79 -10.14
N ASP A 3 36.03 -18.76 -10.67
CA ASP A 3 37.19 -18.23 -9.94
C ASP A 3 37.39 -16.79 -10.38
N GLY A 4 36.79 -15.88 -9.63
CA GLY A 4 36.92 -14.44 -9.79
C GLY A 4 37.29 -13.81 -8.44
N ASP A 5 38.55 -13.95 -8.06
CA ASP A 5 39.30 -13.08 -7.15
C ASP A 5 38.55 -12.50 -5.91
N ASP A 6 38.05 -13.37 -5.06
CA ASP A 6 37.54 -13.01 -3.72
C ASP A 6 38.68 -12.50 -2.78
N SER A 7 39.93 -12.53 -3.26
CA SER A 7 41.13 -12.16 -2.51
C SER A 7 41.39 -10.65 -2.41
N LEU A 8 40.61 -9.83 -3.13
CA LEU A 8 40.66 -8.36 -3.08
C LEU A 8 39.55 -7.73 -2.23
N ILE A 9 38.65 -8.50 -1.63
CA ILE A 9 37.59 -7.95 -0.78
C ILE A 9 38.20 -7.51 0.57
N PRO A 10 38.11 -6.22 0.94
CA PRO A 10 38.60 -5.77 2.24
C PRO A 10 37.89 -6.51 3.38
N THR A 11 38.63 -6.83 4.45
CA THR A 11 38.09 -7.57 5.61
C THR A 11 36.86 -6.90 6.24
N GLU A 12 36.72 -5.58 6.09
CA GLU A 12 35.59 -4.78 6.58
C GLU A 12 34.33 -4.86 5.71
N TYR A 13 34.43 -5.33 4.46
CA TYR A 13 33.31 -5.34 3.52
C TYR A 13 32.13 -6.20 3.99
N PRO A 14 32.30 -7.43 4.51
CA PRO A 14 31.19 -8.21 5.02
C PRO A 14 30.45 -7.52 6.17
N ALA A 15 31.18 -6.82 7.05
CA ALA A 15 30.59 -6.05 8.15
C ALA A 15 29.79 -4.84 7.63
N LEU A 16 30.36 -4.09 6.68
CA LEU A 16 29.64 -3.00 6.00
C LEU A 16 28.38 -3.52 5.29
N LEU A 17 28.47 -4.64 4.58
CA LEU A 17 27.35 -5.24 3.87
C LEU A 17 26.24 -5.67 4.85
N ALA A 18 26.59 -6.23 6.00
CA ALA A 18 25.63 -6.59 7.05
C ALA A 18 24.91 -5.34 7.60
N ASP A 19 25.67 -4.29 7.97
CA ASP A 19 25.10 -3.01 8.44
C ASP A 19 24.13 -2.42 7.42
N LEU A 20 24.54 -2.35 6.16
CA LEU A 20 23.70 -1.80 5.10
C LEU A 20 22.42 -2.62 4.89
N LYS A 21 22.51 -3.95 4.94
CA LYS A 21 21.33 -4.83 4.85
C LYS A 21 20.35 -4.55 5.99
N GLU A 22 20.83 -4.48 7.23
CA GLU A 22 19.99 -4.19 8.40
C GLU A 22 19.30 -2.84 8.28
N ARG A 23 20.05 -1.80 7.88
CA ARG A 23 19.51 -0.45 7.68
C ARG A 23 18.47 -0.42 6.56
N ILE A 24 18.71 -1.11 5.45
CA ILE A 24 17.73 -1.24 4.35
C ILE A 24 16.48 -1.95 4.83
N HIS A 25 16.60 -3.06 5.57
CA HIS A 25 15.45 -3.79 6.11
C HIS A 25 14.63 -2.91 7.06
N ALA A 26 15.28 -2.21 7.99
CA ALA A 26 14.62 -1.30 8.92
C ALA A 26 13.91 -0.14 8.19
N ALA A 27 14.56 0.46 7.19
CA ALA A 27 13.96 1.53 6.39
C ALA A 27 12.73 1.03 5.60
N ARG A 28 12.82 -0.14 4.97
CA ARG A 28 11.70 -0.75 4.24
C ARG A 28 10.52 -1.06 5.16
N MET A 29 10.77 -1.61 6.36
CA MET A 29 9.70 -1.87 7.33
C MET A 29 8.98 -0.59 7.73
N ARG A 30 9.73 0.48 8.06
CA ARG A 30 9.13 1.78 8.40
C ARG A 30 8.30 2.35 7.26
N ALA A 31 8.81 2.29 6.02
CA ALA A 31 8.10 2.75 4.84
C ALA A 31 6.80 1.97 4.63
N THR A 32 6.84 0.64 4.73
CA THR A 32 5.64 -0.20 4.62
C THR A 32 4.62 0.11 5.72
N LEU A 33 5.06 0.28 6.97
CA LEU A 33 4.15 0.61 8.08
C LEU A 33 3.49 1.97 7.89
N ALA A 34 4.25 2.99 7.49
CA ALA A 34 3.72 4.32 7.21
C ALA A 34 2.72 4.28 6.05
N ALA A 35 3.07 3.65 4.93
CA ALA A 35 2.18 3.51 3.78
C ALA A 35 0.89 2.75 4.14
N ASN A 36 0.99 1.67 4.93
CA ASN A 36 -0.18 0.92 5.37
C ASN A 36 -1.08 1.76 6.28
N ALA A 37 -0.52 2.53 7.21
CA ALA A 37 -1.30 3.43 8.06
C ALA A 37 -2.08 4.47 7.24
N GLU A 38 -1.43 5.11 6.27
CA GLU A 38 -2.07 6.05 5.34
C GLU A 38 -3.17 5.39 4.51
N LEU A 39 -2.94 4.18 3.99
CA LEU A 39 -3.96 3.43 3.25
C LEU A 39 -5.16 3.06 4.12
N THR A 40 -4.93 2.66 5.37
CA THR A 40 -6.02 2.38 6.33
C THR A 40 -6.85 3.63 6.61
N LEU A 41 -6.21 4.78 6.85
CA LEU A 41 -6.91 6.05 7.07
C LEU A 41 -7.70 6.47 5.83
N LEU A 42 -7.10 6.39 4.64
CA LEU A 42 -7.76 6.69 3.38
C LEU A 42 -9.02 5.83 3.17
N TYR A 43 -8.95 4.52 3.44
CA TYR A 43 -10.10 3.63 3.29
C TYR A 43 -11.22 3.94 4.29
N TRP A 44 -10.87 4.32 5.51
CA TRP A 44 -11.84 4.81 6.48
C TRP A 44 -12.51 6.11 6.01
N ASP A 45 -11.74 7.08 5.50
CA ASP A 45 -12.28 8.34 4.97
C ASP A 45 -13.23 8.12 3.79
N ILE A 46 -12.91 7.20 2.88
CA ILE A 46 -13.77 6.80 1.76
C ILE A 46 -15.08 6.22 2.29
N GLY A 47 -15.02 5.31 3.26
CA GLY A 47 -16.19 4.74 3.93
C GLY A 47 -17.11 5.80 4.51
N GLN A 48 -16.55 6.72 5.29
CA GLN A 48 -17.29 7.84 5.89
C GLN A 48 -17.94 8.73 4.83
N ALA A 49 -17.23 9.01 3.73
CA ALA A 49 -17.75 9.81 2.63
C ALA A 49 -18.91 9.14 1.88
N ILE A 50 -18.90 7.80 1.78
CA ILE A 50 -19.99 7.00 1.24
C ILE A 50 -21.16 7.01 2.22
N SER A 51 -20.96 6.62 3.47
CA SER A 51 -22.00 6.54 4.52
C SER A 51 -22.77 7.86 4.66
N LYS A 52 -22.07 9.00 4.66
CA LYS A 52 -22.70 10.33 4.72
C LYS A 52 -23.64 10.59 3.53
N ARG A 53 -23.27 10.17 2.32
CA ARG A 53 -24.08 10.36 1.11
C ARG A 53 -25.20 9.34 0.98
N GLU A 54 -25.00 8.10 1.45
CA GLU A 54 -26.07 7.13 1.60
C GLU A 54 -27.18 7.69 2.50
N GLN A 55 -26.83 8.23 3.67
CA GLN A 55 -27.79 8.80 4.62
C GLN A 55 -28.46 10.09 4.10
N ALA A 56 -27.70 10.99 3.48
CA ALA A 56 -28.22 12.30 3.06
C ALA A 56 -28.96 12.28 1.71
N GLN A 57 -28.59 11.37 0.80
CA GLN A 57 -29.04 11.39 -0.60
C GLN A 57 -29.63 10.04 -1.07
N GLY A 58 -29.72 9.04 -0.19
CA GLY A 58 -30.29 7.73 -0.52
C GLY A 58 -29.46 6.94 -1.53
N TRP A 59 -28.13 7.13 -1.54
CA TRP A 59 -27.26 6.40 -2.47
C TRP A 59 -27.40 4.88 -2.26
N GLY A 60 -27.87 4.19 -3.29
CA GLY A 60 -28.00 2.74 -3.29
C GLY A 60 -26.84 2.03 -4.00
N ALA A 61 -26.91 0.70 -4.04
CA ALA A 61 -25.89 -0.18 -4.62
C ALA A 61 -25.45 0.19 -6.06
N LYS A 62 -26.35 0.77 -6.87
CA LYS A 62 -26.04 1.21 -8.24
C LYS A 62 -25.00 2.34 -8.27
N VAL A 63 -25.11 3.31 -7.36
CA VAL A 63 -24.18 4.45 -7.28
C VAL A 63 -22.82 3.99 -6.77
N ILE A 64 -22.80 3.12 -5.76
CA ILE A 64 -21.56 2.54 -5.21
C ILE A 64 -20.82 1.71 -6.27
N LYS A 65 -21.55 0.92 -7.06
CA LYS A 65 -20.97 0.16 -8.17
C LYS A 65 -20.32 1.07 -9.20
N ARG A 66 -20.98 2.18 -9.56
CA ARG A 66 -20.42 3.17 -10.50
C ARG A 66 -19.18 3.85 -9.93
N LEU A 67 -19.24 4.29 -8.67
CA LEU A 67 -18.11 4.88 -7.97
C LEU A 67 -16.89 3.95 -7.97
N SER A 68 -17.07 2.66 -7.69
CA SER A 68 -15.98 1.69 -7.74
C SER A 68 -15.35 1.57 -9.13
N VAL A 69 -16.17 1.58 -10.19
CA VAL A 69 -15.64 1.55 -11.57
C VAL A 69 -14.81 2.79 -11.86
N ASP A 70 -15.35 3.97 -11.55
CA ASP A 70 -14.67 5.25 -11.83
C ASP A 70 -13.36 5.37 -11.03
N LEU A 71 -13.36 4.95 -9.76
CA LEU A 71 -12.17 4.95 -8.92
C LEU A 71 -11.10 3.96 -9.40
N ARG A 72 -11.49 2.76 -9.84
CA ARG A 72 -10.53 1.78 -10.38
C ARG A 72 -9.96 2.19 -11.73
N LEU A 73 -10.69 2.96 -12.52
CA LEU A 73 -10.17 3.56 -13.75
C LEU A 73 -9.15 4.66 -13.46
N ALA A 74 -9.41 5.49 -12.45
CA ALA A 74 -8.49 6.54 -12.04
C ALA A 74 -7.24 6.00 -11.34
N PHE A 75 -7.36 4.88 -10.60
CA PHE A 75 -6.29 4.31 -9.78
C PHE A 75 -6.15 2.80 -10.05
N PRO A 76 -5.63 2.39 -11.23
CA PRO A 76 -5.61 0.99 -11.66
C PRO A 76 -4.78 0.07 -10.75
N ASP A 77 -3.76 0.60 -10.07
CA ASP A 77 -2.90 -0.17 -9.17
C ASP A 77 -3.54 -0.40 -7.79
N MET A 78 -4.58 0.36 -7.43
CA MET A 78 -5.24 0.26 -6.13
C MET A 78 -6.27 -0.89 -6.11
N LYS A 79 -5.84 -2.05 -5.64
CA LYS A 79 -6.69 -3.26 -5.51
C LYS A 79 -7.81 -3.11 -4.46
N GLY A 80 -7.69 -2.15 -3.55
CA GLY A 80 -8.66 -1.90 -2.47
C GLY A 80 -10.00 -1.32 -2.91
N LEU A 81 -10.16 -0.87 -4.16
CA LEU A 81 -11.31 -0.07 -4.62
C LEU A 81 -12.42 -0.89 -5.31
N SER A 82 -12.52 -2.19 -5.04
CA SER A 82 -13.60 -3.03 -5.57
C SER A 82 -14.97 -2.67 -4.97
N PRO A 83 -16.10 -2.96 -5.64
CA PRO A 83 -17.42 -2.60 -5.10
C PRO A 83 -17.68 -3.25 -3.75
N ARG A 84 -17.20 -4.50 -3.58
CA ARG A 84 -17.28 -5.23 -2.32
C ARG A 84 -16.48 -4.55 -1.21
N ASN A 85 -15.27 -4.08 -1.51
CA ASN A 85 -14.45 -3.40 -0.51
C ASN A 85 -15.05 -2.05 -0.12
N LEU A 86 -15.61 -1.28 -1.06
CA LEU A 86 -16.33 -0.04 -0.73
C LEU A 86 -17.51 -0.30 0.22
N LEU A 87 -18.21 -1.41 0.04
CA LEU A 87 -19.28 -1.83 0.95
C LEU A 87 -18.80 -2.26 2.33
N TYR A 88 -17.54 -2.71 2.46
CA TYR A 88 -16.92 -3.05 3.75
C TYR A 88 -16.29 -1.85 4.45
N MET A 89 -16.00 -0.77 3.72
CA MET A 89 -15.48 0.47 4.29
C MET A 89 -16.55 1.29 4.99
N ARG A 90 -17.81 1.17 4.56
CA ARG A 90 -18.97 1.89 5.11
C ARG A 90 -19.42 1.28 6.44
#